data_AF-A0A959PEK5-F1
#
_entry.id   AF-A0A959PEK5-F1
#
_cell.length_a   1.000
_cell.length_b   1.000
_cell.length_c   1.000
_cell.angle_alpha   90.00
_cell.angle_beta   90.00
_cell.angle_gamma   90.00
#
_symmetry.space_group_name_H-M   'P 1'
#
loop_
_entity.id
_entity.type
_entity.pdbx_description
1 polymer ?
#
loop_
_entity_poly.entity_id
_entity_poly.type
_entity_poly.pdbx_seq_one_letter_code
_entity_poly.pdbx_strand_id
1 'polypeptide(L)'
;MKKWIDEHRSEFDEEFNADRVWLGIREELKPQGKVVSVRAVWQWSAVAAVAVLIALTVMFRLLSHQEPVLAEDKQPQIRPVELSEMGGELAEVEGYYVSQVNLYMSELQNFEVDEDMLSELEILKTEFETLKQELGRGVDKERIIEAMIDNYRFRLEILENMLEELKEKSHEKKNTLA
;
A
#
# COMPACT_ATOMS: atom_id res chain seq x y z
N MET A 1 -46.33 42.38 -36.27
CA MET A 1 -45.83 40.99 -36.32
C MET A 1 -46.44 40.20 -37.49
N LYS A 2 -47.77 40.12 -37.65
CA LYS A 2 -48.40 39.41 -38.79
C LYS A 2 -47.95 39.91 -40.18
N LYS A 3 -47.80 41.23 -40.36
CA LYS A 3 -47.35 41.83 -41.64
C LYS A 3 -45.94 41.40 -42.09
N TRP A 4 -45.03 41.13 -41.14
CA TRP A 4 -43.64 40.75 -41.47
C TRP A 4 -43.56 39.30 -41.97
N ILE A 5 -44.36 38.42 -41.36
CA ILE A 5 -44.44 37.00 -41.72
C ILE A 5 -45.07 36.84 -43.10
N ASP A 6 -46.11 37.62 -43.42
CA ASP A 6 -46.74 37.57 -44.75
C ASP A 6 -45.81 38.10 -45.84
N GLU A 7 -45.00 39.13 -45.55
CA GLU A 7 -44.06 39.73 -46.51
C GLU A 7 -42.86 38.82 -46.83
N HIS A 8 -42.44 37.97 -45.89
CA HIS A 8 -41.32 37.03 -46.07
C HIS A 8 -41.76 35.59 -46.30
N ARG A 9 -43.07 35.36 -46.50
CA ARG A 9 -43.62 34.00 -46.71
C ARG A 9 -43.07 33.34 -47.98
N SER A 10 -42.84 34.12 -49.03
CA SER A 10 -42.29 33.62 -50.29
C SER A 10 -40.84 33.16 -50.19
N GLU A 11 -40.06 33.70 -49.24
CA GLU A 11 -38.68 33.23 -48.98
C GLU A 11 -38.66 31.87 -48.28
N PHE A 12 -39.72 31.53 -47.54
CA PHE A 12 -39.87 30.22 -46.91
C PHE A 12 -40.41 29.15 -47.87
N ASP A 13 -41.12 29.57 -48.93
CA ASP A 13 -41.71 28.68 -49.93
C ASP A 13 -40.72 28.30 -51.06
N GLU A 14 -39.48 28.84 -51.06
CA GLU A 14 -38.39 28.35 -51.91
C GLU A 14 -37.90 26.97 -51.43
N GLU A 15 -38.53 25.94 -52.00
CA GLU A 15 -38.11 24.55 -52.14
C GLU A 15 -36.92 24.10 -51.25
N PHE A 16 -37.21 23.90 -49.95
CA PHE A 16 -36.29 23.25 -49.02
C PHE A 16 -36.00 21.82 -49.51
N ASN A 17 -34.90 21.64 -50.25
CA ASN A 17 -34.48 20.34 -50.75
C ASN A 17 -33.83 19.54 -49.61
N ALA A 18 -34.68 18.94 -48.76
CA ALA A 18 -34.27 18.13 -47.63
C ALA A 18 -33.28 17.03 -48.05
N ASP A 19 -33.42 16.48 -49.26
CA ASP A 19 -32.58 15.41 -49.77
C ASP A 19 -31.09 15.83 -49.86
N ARG A 20 -30.79 17.06 -50.30
CA ARG A 20 -29.40 17.56 -50.29
C ARG A 20 -28.82 17.70 -48.89
N VAL A 21 -29.64 18.12 -47.93
CA VAL A 21 -29.21 18.27 -46.53
C VAL A 21 -28.92 16.90 -45.92
N TRP A 22 -29.78 15.91 -46.16
CA TRP A 22 -29.60 14.55 -45.66
C TRP A 22 -28.41 13.81 -46.31
N LEU A 23 -28.09 14.11 -47.58
CA LEU A 23 -26.93 13.56 -48.28
C LEU A 23 -25.60 14.01 -47.62
N GLY A 24 -25.47 15.29 -47.28
CA GLY A 24 -24.26 15.82 -46.62
C GLY A 24 -24.02 15.19 -45.24
N ILE A 25 -25.08 15.04 -44.44
CA ILE A 25 -24.99 14.44 -43.09
C ILE A 25 -24.50 12.98 -43.16
N ARG A 26 -24.90 12.23 -44.20
CA ARG A 26 -24.55 10.82 -44.33
C ARG A 26 -23.12 10.61 -44.83
N GLU A 27 -22.54 11.58 -45.54
CA GLU A 27 -21.16 11.52 -46.04
C GLU A 27 -20.13 11.81 -44.93
N GLU A 28 -20.48 12.65 -43.95
CA GLU A 28 -19.64 12.95 -42.77
C GLU A 28 -19.63 11.84 -41.70
N LEU A 29 -20.56 10.88 -41.77
CA LEU A 29 -20.71 9.79 -40.79
C LEU A 29 -20.04 8.47 -41.22
N LYS A 30 -18.88 8.50 -41.88
CA LYS A 30 -18.05 7.28 -42.03
C LYS A 30 -17.35 7.01 -40.69
N PRO A 31 -17.66 5.92 -39.96
CA PRO A 31 -16.95 5.61 -38.73
C PRO A 31 -15.51 5.18 -39.06
N GLN A 32 -14.55 6.11 -38.90
CA GLN A 32 -13.12 5.80 -38.96
C GLN A 32 -12.59 5.31 -37.60
N GLY A 33 -13.31 4.42 -36.94
CA GLY A 33 -12.90 3.85 -35.66
C GLY A 33 -12.21 2.50 -35.86
N LYS A 34 -10.89 2.41 -35.65
CA LYS A 34 -10.21 1.12 -35.49
C LYS A 34 -10.81 0.42 -34.26
N VAL A 35 -11.49 -0.72 -34.48
CA VAL A 35 -12.02 -1.54 -33.38
C VAL A 35 -10.86 -2.23 -32.67
N VAL A 36 -10.47 -1.72 -31.50
CA VAL A 36 -9.46 -2.34 -30.66
C VAL A 36 -10.13 -3.48 -29.89
N SER A 37 -9.52 -4.66 -29.88
CA SER A 37 -10.10 -5.82 -29.20
C SER A 37 -10.10 -5.61 -27.68
N VAL A 38 -11.23 -5.88 -27.02
CA VAL A 38 -11.41 -5.70 -25.57
C VAL A 38 -10.37 -6.49 -24.76
N ARG A 39 -9.93 -7.65 -25.27
CA ARG A 39 -8.83 -8.43 -24.67
C ARG A 39 -7.47 -7.72 -24.69
N ALA A 40 -7.15 -7.00 -25.77
CA ALA A 40 -5.91 -6.23 -25.84
C ALA A 40 -5.95 -5.04 -24.87
N VAL A 41 -7.11 -4.40 -24.70
CA VAL A 41 -7.30 -3.33 -23.69
C VAL A 41 -7.13 -3.88 -22.26
N TRP A 42 -7.66 -5.07 -21.96
CA TRP A 42 -7.54 -5.67 -20.63
C TRP A 42 -6.10 -6.13 -20.30
N GLN A 43 -5.35 -6.67 -21.27
CA GLN A 43 -3.95 -7.04 -21.03
C GLN A 43 -3.06 -5.81 -20.77
N TRP A 44 -3.38 -4.66 -21.35
CA TRP A 44 -2.63 -3.42 -21.14
C TRP A 44 -3.14 -2.64 -19.92
N SER A 45 -4.37 -2.86 -19.46
CA SER A 45 -4.90 -2.21 -18.25
C SER A 45 -4.22 -2.72 -16.97
N ALA A 46 -3.84 -4.01 -16.93
CA ALA A 46 -3.08 -4.55 -15.80
C ALA A 46 -1.68 -3.94 -15.69
N VAL A 47 -0.98 -3.78 -16.83
CA VAL A 47 0.35 -3.14 -16.90
C VAL A 47 0.24 -1.63 -16.61
N ALA A 48 -0.81 -0.98 -17.10
CA ALA A 48 -1.06 0.43 -16.82
C ALA A 48 -1.37 0.67 -15.32
N ALA A 49 -2.12 -0.21 -14.66
CA ALA A 49 -2.39 -0.07 -13.22
C ALA A 49 -1.10 -0.20 -12.38
N VAL A 50 -0.23 -1.16 -12.70
CA VAL A 50 1.08 -1.31 -12.03
C VAL A 50 1.99 -0.11 -12.33
N ALA A 51 2.03 0.37 -13.57
CA ALA A 51 2.79 1.56 -13.94
C ALA A 51 2.25 2.83 -13.26
N VAL A 52 0.93 2.95 -13.07
CA VAL A 52 0.31 4.05 -12.32
C VAL A 52 0.65 3.95 -10.84
N LEU A 53 0.62 2.77 -10.23
CA LEU A 53 1.03 2.61 -8.84
C LEU A 53 2.51 2.98 -8.65
N ILE A 54 3.41 2.48 -9.50
CA ILE A 54 4.83 2.83 -9.47
C ILE A 54 5.02 4.34 -9.72
N ALA A 55 4.31 4.91 -10.69
CA ALA A 55 4.34 6.34 -10.97
C ALA A 55 3.81 7.16 -9.79
N LEU A 56 2.78 6.71 -9.07
CA LEU A 56 2.28 7.36 -7.88
C LEU A 56 3.27 7.26 -6.72
N THR A 57 3.94 6.13 -6.51
CA THR A 57 4.98 5.98 -5.48
C THR A 57 6.20 6.87 -5.77
N VAL A 58 6.62 6.91 -7.04
CA VAL A 58 7.74 7.76 -7.51
C VAL A 58 7.34 9.23 -7.51
N MET A 59 6.13 9.58 -7.92
CA MET A 59 5.59 10.95 -7.87
C MET A 59 5.37 11.42 -6.45
N PHE A 60 4.90 10.55 -5.55
CA PHE A 60 4.83 10.84 -4.12
C PHE A 60 6.22 11.12 -3.56
N ARG A 61 7.23 10.30 -3.91
CA ARG A 61 8.64 10.59 -3.57
C ARG A 61 9.13 11.92 -4.16
N LEU A 62 8.91 12.20 -5.44
CA LEU A 62 9.34 13.43 -6.11
C LEU A 62 8.64 14.68 -5.59
N LEU A 63 7.35 14.60 -5.25
CA LEU A 63 6.58 15.68 -4.63
C LEU A 63 6.96 15.88 -3.16
N SER A 64 7.35 14.79 -2.46
CA SER A 64 7.89 14.83 -1.10
C SER A 64 9.39 15.09 -1.03
N HIS A 65 10.08 15.28 -2.17
CA HIS A 65 11.39 15.93 -2.23
C HIS A 65 11.24 17.45 -2.09
N GLN A 66 10.62 17.87 -0.98
CA GLN A 66 10.93 19.18 -0.43
C GLN A 66 12.25 19.01 0.32
N GLU A 67 13.32 19.54 -0.26
CA GLU A 67 14.52 19.93 0.47
C GLU A 67 14.10 20.59 1.79
N PRO A 68 14.71 20.26 2.94
CA PRO A 68 14.41 20.93 4.19
C PRO A 68 14.83 22.39 4.03
N VAL A 69 13.85 23.25 3.76
CA VAL A 69 14.03 24.71 3.84
C VAL A 69 14.45 24.97 5.29
N LEU A 70 15.60 25.61 5.45
CA LEU A 70 16.17 26.04 6.73
C LEU A 70 15.24 27.06 7.41
N ALA A 71 14.10 26.60 7.87
CA ALA A 71 13.43 27.16 9.01
C ALA A 71 14.00 26.41 10.22
N GLU A 72 14.59 27.14 11.15
CA GLU A 72 14.81 26.65 12.51
C GLU A 72 13.44 26.50 13.19
N ASP A 73 12.62 25.60 12.65
CA ASP A 73 11.41 25.11 13.28
C ASP A 73 11.90 24.11 14.32
N LYS A 74 11.91 24.53 15.57
CA LYS A 74 12.06 23.63 16.72
C LYS A 74 10.82 22.75 16.78
N GLN A 75 10.65 21.85 15.80
CA GLN A 75 9.76 20.73 15.97
C GLN A 75 10.25 19.99 17.21
N PRO A 76 9.36 19.69 18.16
CA PRO A 76 9.75 18.86 19.28
C PRO A 76 10.29 17.56 18.70
N GLN A 77 11.57 17.27 18.97
CA GLN A 77 12.16 15.99 18.62
C GLN A 77 11.35 14.92 19.36
N ILE A 78 10.44 14.26 18.64
CA ILE A 78 9.60 13.22 19.21
C ILE A 78 10.51 12.02 19.41
N ARG A 79 10.98 11.87 20.65
CA ARG A 79 11.84 10.75 21.05
C ARG A 79 11.00 9.46 21.01
N PRO A 80 11.53 8.35 20.46
CA PRO A 80 10.91 7.03 20.60
C PRO A 80 10.68 6.72 22.08
N VAL A 81 9.48 6.24 22.40
CA VAL A 81 9.09 5.87 23.77
C VAL A 81 9.10 4.35 23.90
N GLU A 82 9.82 3.84 24.89
CA GLU A 82 9.79 2.41 25.26
C GLU A 82 8.57 2.11 26.15
N LEU A 83 8.03 0.89 26.10
CA LEU A 83 6.89 0.51 26.96
C LEU A 83 7.24 0.60 28.44
N SER A 84 8.48 0.29 28.79
CA SER A 84 9.03 0.43 30.14
C SER A 84 9.00 1.86 30.70
N GLU A 85 8.95 2.88 29.83
CA GLU A 85 8.79 4.29 30.26
C GLU A 85 7.32 4.65 30.60
N MET A 86 6.35 3.78 30.26
CA MET A 86 4.92 4.04 30.45
C MET A 86 4.36 3.55 31.80
N GLY A 87 5.09 2.71 32.53
CA GLY A 87 4.70 2.22 33.85
C GLY A 87 5.31 0.87 34.21
N GLY A 88 5.25 0.50 35.49
CA GLY A 88 5.89 -0.73 36.00
C GLY A 88 5.33 -2.02 35.41
N GLU A 89 4.02 -2.11 35.21
CA GLU A 89 3.38 -3.30 34.62
C GLU A 89 3.82 -3.50 33.16
N LEU A 90 3.87 -2.43 32.37
CA LEU A 90 4.31 -2.49 30.97
C LEU A 90 5.80 -2.80 30.85
N ALA A 91 6.63 -2.33 31.79
CA ALA A 91 8.04 -2.68 31.85
C ALA A 91 8.28 -4.18 32.09
N GLU A 92 7.48 -4.79 32.97
CA GLU A 92 7.55 -6.23 33.23
C GLU A 92 7.14 -7.05 31.99
N VAL A 93 6.06 -6.64 31.33
CA VAL A 93 5.58 -7.26 30.09
C VAL A 93 6.61 -7.14 28.97
N GLU A 94 7.17 -5.95 28.74
CA GLU A 94 8.23 -5.74 27.75
C GLU A 94 9.47 -6.60 28.05
N GLY A 95 9.90 -6.63 29.31
CA GLY A 95 11.02 -7.46 29.75
C GLY A 95 10.79 -8.95 29.49
N TYR A 96 9.58 -9.46 29.75
CA TYR A 96 9.20 -10.83 29.44
C TYR A 96 9.35 -11.12 27.94
N TYR A 97 8.72 -10.31 27.07
CA TYR A 97 8.78 -10.54 25.62
C TYR A 97 10.19 -10.44 25.05
N VAL A 98 10.96 -9.43 25.45
CA VAL A 98 12.36 -9.27 25.01
C VAL A 98 13.19 -10.49 25.41
N SER A 99 13.00 -11.00 26.63
CA SER A 99 13.72 -12.20 27.09
C SER A 99 13.38 -13.44 26.26
N GLN A 100 12.11 -13.65 25.91
CA GLN A 100 11.65 -14.79 25.11
C GLN A 100 12.16 -14.70 23.67
N VAL A 101 12.07 -13.53 23.03
CA VAL A 101 12.60 -13.33 21.68
C VAL A 101 14.10 -13.61 21.63
N ASN A 102 14.86 -13.11 22.62
CA ASN A 102 16.31 -13.36 22.69
C ASN A 102 16.63 -14.84 22.90
N LEU A 103 15.83 -15.55 23.71
CA LEU A 103 15.99 -16.99 23.92
C LEU A 103 15.81 -17.76 22.60
N TYR A 104 14.71 -17.54 21.88
CA TYR A 104 14.46 -18.23 20.61
C TYR A 104 15.47 -17.87 19.52
N MET A 105 15.85 -16.59 19.42
CA MET A 105 16.91 -16.16 18.52
C MET A 105 18.23 -16.87 18.82
N SER A 106 18.56 -17.07 20.10
CA SER A 106 19.75 -17.82 20.51
C SER A 106 19.67 -19.31 20.15
N GLU A 107 18.50 -19.94 20.27
CA GLU A 107 18.30 -21.32 19.85
C GLU A 107 18.50 -21.48 18.33
N LEU A 108 18.01 -20.52 17.55
CA LEU A 108 18.08 -20.53 16.08
C LEU A 108 19.51 -20.33 15.52
N GLN A 109 20.46 -19.78 16.28
CA GLN A 109 21.83 -19.53 15.78
C GLN A 109 22.56 -20.79 15.28
N ASN A 110 22.14 -21.98 15.76
CA ASN A 110 22.77 -23.25 15.39
C ASN A 110 22.11 -23.93 14.18
N PHE A 111 21.08 -23.32 13.60
CA PHE A 111 20.30 -23.88 12.50
C PHE A 111 20.44 -23.03 11.24
N GLU A 112 20.23 -23.67 10.08
CA GLU A 112 20.07 -22.96 8.83
C GLU A 112 18.61 -22.53 8.74
N VAL A 113 18.39 -21.23 8.75
CA VAL A 113 17.09 -20.61 8.97
C VAL A 113 16.53 -20.08 7.64
N ASP A 114 15.20 -20.16 7.47
CA ASP A 114 14.51 -19.61 6.31
C ASP A 114 14.66 -18.08 6.22
N GLU A 115 15.19 -17.60 5.09
CA GLU A 115 15.45 -16.18 4.84
C GLU A 115 14.15 -15.36 4.75
N ASP A 116 13.05 -15.96 4.29
CA ASP A 116 11.76 -15.28 4.18
C ASP A 116 11.20 -14.98 5.59
N MET A 117 11.28 -15.95 6.51
CA MET A 117 10.84 -15.76 7.91
C MET A 117 11.73 -14.76 8.66
N LEU A 118 13.04 -14.72 8.37
CA LEU A 118 13.93 -13.69 8.90
C LEU A 118 13.58 -12.30 8.38
N SER A 119 13.15 -12.19 7.11
CA SER A 119 12.68 -10.93 6.55
C SER A 119 11.42 -10.43 7.25
N GLU A 120 10.44 -11.31 7.50
CA GLU A 120 9.23 -10.98 8.26
C GLU A 120 9.55 -10.48 9.68
N LEU A 121 10.52 -11.10 10.36
CA LEU A 121 10.96 -10.68 11.68
C LEU A 121 11.57 -9.25 11.68
N GLU A 122 12.33 -8.91 10.65
CA GLU A 122 12.92 -7.56 10.51
C GLU A 122 11.86 -6.50 10.15
N ILE A 123 10.84 -6.87 9.37
CA ILE A 123 9.68 -6.01 9.10
C ILE A 123 8.96 -5.68 10.41
N LEU A 124 8.64 -6.71 11.22
CA LEU A 124 7.98 -6.52 12.51
C LEU A 124 8.82 -5.65 13.45
N LYS A 125 10.14 -5.84 13.50
CA LYS A 125 11.03 -5.00 14.30
C LYS A 125 11.03 -3.53 13.84
N THR A 126 11.00 -3.29 12.53
CA THR A 126 10.92 -1.94 11.97
C THR A 126 9.57 -1.29 12.28
N GLU A 127 8.49 -2.06 12.22
CA GLU A 127 7.15 -1.60 12.62
C GLU A 127 7.10 -1.23 14.11
N PHE A 128 7.74 -2.02 14.98
CA PHE A 128 7.84 -1.71 16.41
C PHE A 128 8.50 -0.35 16.67
N GLU A 129 9.59 -0.03 15.97
CA GLU A 129 10.26 1.27 16.07
C GLU A 129 9.36 2.43 15.58
N THR A 130 8.49 2.16 14.61
CA THR A 130 7.48 3.14 14.16
C THR A 130 6.43 3.37 15.25
N LEU A 131 5.93 2.30 15.88
CA LEU A 131 4.99 2.37 16.99
C LEU A 131 5.56 3.15 18.18
N LYS A 132 6.85 2.99 18.53
CA LYS A 132 7.51 3.79 19.57
C LYS A 132 7.47 5.29 19.29
N GLN A 133 7.65 5.68 18.03
CA GLN A 133 7.57 7.08 17.63
C GLN A 133 6.14 7.60 17.73
N GLU A 134 5.16 6.81 17.29
CA GLU A 134 3.74 7.14 17.40
C GLU A 134 3.28 7.27 18.85
N LEU A 135 3.74 6.38 19.73
CA LEU A 135 3.46 6.44 21.17
C LEU A 135 3.94 7.77 21.77
N GLY A 136 5.10 8.26 21.33
CA GLY A 136 5.65 9.56 21.70
C GLY A 136 4.81 10.76 21.24
N ARG A 137 3.99 10.61 20.19
CA ARG A 137 3.04 11.64 19.72
C ARG A 137 1.81 11.76 20.63
N GLY A 138 1.50 10.70 21.37
CA GLY A 138 0.48 10.70 22.42
C GLY A 138 -0.97 10.61 21.97
N VAL A 139 -1.22 10.25 20.70
CA VAL A 139 -2.56 9.94 20.18
C VAL A 139 -2.83 8.45 20.36
N ASP A 140 -3.99 8.07 20.91
CA ASP A 140 -4.44 6.67 21.06
C ASP A 140 -3.39 5.71 21.68
N LYS A 141 -2.75 6.14 22.77
CA LYS A 141 -1.63 5.41 23.41
C LYS A 141 -1.96 3.96 23.74
N GLU A 142 -3.15 3.69 24.26
CA GLU A 142 -3.60 2.34 24.63
C GLU A 142 -3.60 1.42 23.41
N ARG A 143 -4.10 1.91 22.26
CA ARG A 143 -4.12 1.16 21.00
C ARG A 143 -2.71 0.93 20.46
N ILE A 144 -1.83 1.92 20.60
CA ILE A 144 -0.42 1.78 20.19
C ILE A 144 0.29 0.76 21.08
N ILE A 145 0.05 0.78 22.39
CA ILE A 145 0.59 -0.21 23.32
C ILE A 145 0.11 -1.62 22.96
N GLU A 146 -1.18 -1.78 22.65
CA GLU A 146 -1.73 -3.07 22.19
C GLU A 146 -1.04 -3.55 20.90
N ALA A 147 -0.87 -2.67 19.91
CA ALA A 147 -0.15 -3.00 18.68
C ALA A 147 1.33 -3.36 18.93
N MET A 148 1.99 -2.71 19.88
CA MET A 148 3.36 -3.05 20.29
C MET A 148 3.43 -4.44 20.94
N ILE A 149 2.44 -4.79 21.78
CA ILE A 149 2.34 -6.13 22.38
C ILE A 149 2.08 -7.19 21.32
N ASP A 150 1.18 -6.94 20.38
CA ASP A 150 0.88 -7.87 19.29
C ASP A 150 2.08 -8.07 18.36
N ASN A 151 2.87 -7.03 18.10
CA ASN A 151 4.13 -7.16 17.38
C ASN A 151 5.09 -8.14 18.07
N TYR A 152 5.23 -8.07 19.40
CA TYR A 152 6.02 -9.07 20.14
C TYR A 152 5.46 -10.48 19.99
N ARG A 153 4.14 -10.65 20.06
CA ARG A 153 3.48 -11.96 19.91
C ARG A 153 3.73 -12.57 18.53
N PHE A 154 3.60 -11.79 17.46
CA PHE A 154 3.87 -12.27 16.11
C PHE A 154 5.34 -12.66 15.93
N ARG A 155 6.27 -11.88 16.48
CA ARG A 155 7.70 -12.24 16.45
C ARG A 155 7.94 -13.57 17.16
N LEU A 156 7.30 -13.81 18.30
CA LEU A 156 7.42 -15.08 19.02
C LEU A 156 6.81 -16.24 18.24
N GLU A 157 5.63 -16.05 17.63
CA GLU A 157 4.96 -17.06 16.81
C GLU A 157 5.84 -17.49 15.62
N ILE A 158 6.44 -16.53 14.91
CA ILE A 158 7.39 -16.82 13.83
C ILE A 158 8.58 -17.63 14.35
N LEU A 159 9.20 -17.18 15.45
CA LEU A 159 10.37 -17.84 16.03
C LEU A 159 10.06 -19.26 16.55
N GLU A 160 8.89 -19.47 17.13
CA GLU A 160 8.41 -20.77 17.61
C GLU A 160 8.18 -21.73 16.45
N ASN A 161 7.48 -21.28 15.41
CA ASN A 161 7.23 -22.07 14.20
C ASN A 161 8.55 -22.49 13.52
N MET A 162 9.52 -21.57 13.43
CA MET A 162 10.85 -21.87 12.89
C MET A 162 11.57 -22.95 13.70
N LEU A 163 11.55 -22.84 15.03
CA LEU A 163 12.18 -23.81 15.91
C LEU A 163 11.51 -25.19 15.84
N GLU A 164 10.18 -25.24 15.71
CA GLU A 164 9.43 -26.47 15.55
C GLU A 164 9.81 -27.19 14.25
N GLU A 165 9.77 -26.48 13.12
CA GLU A 165 10.12 -27.04 11.81
C GLU A 165 11.56 -27.57 11.77
N LEU A 166 12.50 -26.83 12.39
CA LEU A 166 13.90 -27.23 12.46
C LEU A 166 14.11 -28.45 13.36
N LYS A 167 13.39 -28.54 14.48
CA LYS A 167 13.43 -29.70 15.37
C LYS A 167 12.88 -30.93 14.66
N GLU A 168 11.74 -30.82 13.99
CA GLU A 168 11.16 -31.92 13.20
C GLU A 168 12.13 -32.46 12.15
N LYS A 169 12.71 -31.58 11.32
CA LYS A 169 13.72 -31.96 10.31
C LYS A 169 14.92 -32.66 10.93
N SER A 170 15.35 -32.25 12.13
CA SER A 170 16.47 -32.87 12.85
C SER A 170 16.15 -34.28 13.35
N HIS A 171 14.91 -34.54 13.76
CA HIS A 171 14.44 -35.83 14.26
C HIS A 171 14.25 -36.85 13.14
N GLU A 172 13.73 -36.44 11.98
CA GLU A 172 13.59 -37.32 10.80
C GLU A 172 14.93 -37.83 10.28
N LYS A 173 15.96 -36.98 10.28
CA LYS A 173 17.31 -37.33 9.82
C LYS A 173 17.99 -38.38 10.71
N LYS A 174 17.66 -38.42 12.01
CA LYS A 174 18.20 -39.43 12.94
C LYS A 174 17.55 -40.80 12.77
N ASN A 175 16.26 -40.85 12.47
CA ASN A 175 15.51 -42.11 12.33
C ASN A 175 15.74 -42.81 10.99
N THR A 176 16.20 -42.10 9.96
CA THR A 176 16.52 -42.67 8.63
C THR A 176 17.95 -43.20 8.50
N LEU A 177 18.82 -42.90 9.47
CA LEU A 177 20.22 -43.34 9.52
C LEU A 177 20.49 -44.45 10.54
N ALA A 178 19.45 -44.90 11.25
CA ALA A 178 19.48 -46.03 12.20
C ALA A 178 18.87 -47.28 11.57
#